data_AF-A0A4Z0Q005-F1
#
_entry.id   AF-A0A4Z0Q005-F1
#
_cell.length_a   1.000
_cell.length_b   1.000
_cell.length_c   1.000
_cell.angle_alpha   90.00
_cell.angle_beta   90.00
_cell.angle_gamma   90.00
#
_symmetry.space_group_name_H-M   'P 1'
#
loop_
_entity.id
_entity.type
_entity.pdbx_description
1 polymer ?
#
loop_
_entity_poly.entity_id
_entity_poly.type
_entity_poly.pdbx_seq_one_letter_code
_entity_poly.pdbx_strand_id
1 'polypeptide(L)'
;MKVIDILNKLEEGGHLTSLYQAGCINIRTYNSRDIYLRWQTLRASLRYEKDNAGAVRLVANEMEISCDTVYRAISSMEKMTA
;
A
#
# COMPACT_ATOMS: atom_id res chain seq x y z
N MET A 1 12.81 1.61 18.81
CA MET A 1 13.03 0.51 17.85
C MET A 1 11.94 0.61 16.80
N LYS A 2 12.30 0.82 15.53
CA LYS A 2 11.31 0.98 14.46
C LYS A 2 10.82 -0.41 14.05
N VAL A 3 9.57 -0.52 13.61
CA VAL A 3 8.98 -1.79 13.14
C VAL A 3 9.83 -2.41 12.01
N ILE A 4 10.43 -1.56 11.17
CA ILE A 4 11.35 -1.99 10.10
C ILE A 4 12.57 -2.75 10.64
N ASP A 5 13.11 -2.35 11.80
CA ASP A 5 14.28 -2.99 12.40
C ASP A 5 13.95 -4.41 12.89
N ILE A 6 12.69 -4.63 13.29
CA ILE A 6 12.19 -5.95 13.72
C ILE A 6 11.98 -6.85 12.50
N LEU A 7 11.37 -6.33 11.44
CA LEU A 7 11.14 -7.08 10.21
C LEU A 7 12.46 -7.50 9.56
N ASN A 8 13.46 -6.61 9.51
CA ASN A 8 14.78 -6.94 8.97
C ASN A 8 15.46 -8.06 9.75
N LYS A 9 15.39 -8.05 11.09
CA LYS A 9 15.92 -9.14 11.92
C LYS A 9 15.20 -10.47 11.71
N LEU A 10 13.89 -10.43 11.48
CA LEU A 10 13.10 -11.61 11.18
C LEU A 10 13.39 -12.17 9.78
N GLU A 11 13.72 -11.29 8.83
CA GLU A 11 14.16 -11.67 7.48
C GLU A 11 15.57 -12.27 7.49
N GLU A 12 16.52 -11.66 8.19
CA GLU A 12 17.89 -12.20 8.39
C GLU A 12 17.87 -13.60 9.01
N GLY A 13 16.92 -13.87 9.91
CA GLY A 13 16.69 -15.20 10.50
C GLY A 13 15.85 -16.16 9.65
N GLY A 14 15.37 -15.73 8.47
CA GLY A 14 14.48 -16.55 7.62
C GLY A 14 13.08 -16.81 8.21
N HIS A 15 12.73 -16.15 9.32
CA HIS A 15 11.48 -16.36 10.05
C HIS A 15 10.32 -15.57 9.46
N LEU A 16 10.59 -14.55 8.63
CA LEU A 16 9.57 -13.71 8.03
C LEU A 16 8.59 -14.54 7.17
N THR A 17 9.12 -15.46 6.36
CA THR A 17 8.32 -16.38 5.53
C THR A 17 7.51 -17.35 6.39
N SER A 18 8.11 -17.88 7.47
CA SER A 18 7.41 -18.78 8.40
C SER A 18 6.26 -18.06 9.13
N LEU A 19 6.45 -16.81 9.54
CA LEU A 19 5.42 -16.00 10.18
C LEU A 19 4.29 -15.63 9.22
N TYR A 20 4.62 -15.41 7.94
CA TYR A 20 3.63 -15.24 6.88
C TYR A 20 2.81 -16.51 6.66
N GLN A 21 3.48 -17.67 6.50
CA GLN A 21 2.82 -18.97 6.29
C GLN A 21 1.98 -19.42 7.49
N ALA A 22 2.42 -19.11 8.71
CA ALA A 22 1.69 -19.39 9.94
C ALA A 22 0.46 -18.47 10.13
N GLY A 23 0.24 -17.50 9.23
CA GLY A 23 -0.84 -16.52 9.33
C GLY A 23 -0.64 -15.49 10.44
N CYS A 24 0.53 -15.47 11.09
CA CYS A 24 0.87 -14.50 12.14
C CYS A 24 1.11 -13.10 11.54
N ILE A 25 1.50 -13.03 10.27
CA ILE A 25 1.64 -11.79 9.52
C ILE A 25 0.83 -11.92 8.24
N ASN A 26 -0.21 -11.10 8.11
CA ASN A 26 -0.94 -10.99 6.86
C ASN A 26 -0.27 -9.93 5.98
N ILE A 27 0.69 -10.34 5.16
CA ILE A 27 1.21 -9.47 4.11
C ILE A 27 0.18 -9.49 2.97
N ARG A 28 -0.90 -8.71 3.10
CA ARG A 28 -1.76 -8.41 1.95
C ARG A 28 -0.95 -7.54 0.99
N THR A 29 -0.27 -8.21 0.05
CA THR A 29 0.41 -7.53 -1.04
C THR A 29 -0.62 -7.17 -2.10
N TYR A 30 -1.16 -5.97 -2.03
CA TYR A 30 -1.80 -5.39 -3.20
C TYR A 30 -0.71 -4.95 -4.18
N ASN A 31 -0.88 -5.30 -5.45
CA ASN A 31 0.00 -4.80 -6.49
C ASN A 31 -0.11 -3.27 -6.54
N SER A 32 1.03 -2.55 -6.64
CA SER A 32 1.03 -1.09 -6.75
C SER A 32 0.19 -0.60 -7.92
N ARG A 33 0.10 -1.40 -9.00
CA ARG A 33 -0.78 -1.14 -10.14
C ARG A 33 -2.26 -1.09 -9.75
N ASP A 34 -2.72 -2.03 -8.92
CA ASP A 34 -4.14 -2.13 -8.54
C ASP A 34 -4.53 -0.97 -7.63
N ILE A 35 -3.66 -0.64 -6.67
CA ILE A 35 -3.82 0.53 -5.80
C ILE A 35 -3.92 1.82 -6.65
N TYR A 36 -3.03 1.96 -7.63
CA TYR A 36 -2.99 3.11 -8.51
C TYR A 36 -4.24 3.23 -9.38
N LEU A 37 -4.68 2.14 -10.02
CA LEU A 37 -5.90 2.15 -10.85
C LEU A 37 -7.15 2.48 -10.03
N ARG A 38 -7.23 1.98 -8.79
CA ARG A 38 -8.35 2.30 -7.91
C ARG A 38 -8.35 3.78 -7.54
N TRP A 39 -7.19 4.33 -7.16
CA TRP A 39 -7.03 5.76 -6.89
C TRP A 39 -7.35 6.62 -8.12
N GLN A 40 -6.86 6.24 -9.31
CA GLN A 40 -7.10 6.95 -10.56
C GLN A 40 -8.60 7.00 -10.91
N THR A 41 -9.32 5.90 -10.68
CA THR A 41 -10.78 5.84 -10.85
C THR A 41 -11.49 6.81 -9.92
N LEU A 42 -11.07 6.91 -8.66
CA LEU A 42 -11.64 7.89 -7.72
C LEU A 42 -11.32 9.32 -8.13
N ARG A 43 -10.09 9.60 -8.56
CA ARG A 43 -9.66 10.93 -9.05
C ARG A 43 -10.43 11.40 -10.28
N ALA A 44 -10.87 10.48 -11.13
CA ALA A 44 -11.71 10.78 -12.29
C ALA A 44 -13.17 11.09 -11.91
N SER A 45 -13.59 10.81 -10.67
CA SER A 45 -14.93 11.15 -10.19
C SER A 45 -15.02 12.61 -9.72
N LEU A 46 -16.14 13.28 -10.00
CA LEU A 46 -16.40 14.68 -9.60
C LEU A 46 -16.24 14.92 -8.09
N ARG A 47 -16.51 13.90 -7.26
CA ARG A 47 -16.40 13.99 -5.80
C ARG A 47 -14.96 14.19 -5.33
N TYR A 48 -13.98 13.59 -6.01
CA TYR A 48 -12.57 13.59 -5.58
C TYR A 48 -11.63 14.30 -6.56
N GLU A 49 -12.18 14.97 -7.59
CA GLU A 49 -11.42 15.73 -8.59
C GLU A 49 -10.47 16.75 -7.95
N LYS A 50 -10.88 17.36 -6.83
CA LYS A 50 -10.06 18.31 -6.05
C LYS A 50 -9.63 17.79 -4.68
N ASP A 51 -10.14 16.63 -4.24
CA ASP A 51 -9.82 16.03 -2.95
C ASP A 51 -8.99 14.74 -3.10
N ASN A 52 -7.70 14.92 -3.38
CA ASN A 52 -6.77 13.80 -3.47
C ASN A 52 -6.62 13.05 -2.13
N ALA A 53 -6.59 13.78 -1.01
CA ALA A 53 -6.43 13.18 0.32
C ALA A 53 -7.63 12.30 0.69
N GLY A 54 -8.85 12.71 0.34
CA GLY A 54 -10.06 11.92 0.46
C GLY A 54 -10.01 10.63 -0.38
N ALA A 55 -9.58 10.72 -1.64
CA ALA A 55 -9.42 9.54 -2.50
C ALA A 55 -8.41 8.54 -1.90
N VAL A 56 -7.26 9.02 -1.42
CA VAL A 56 -6.23 8.18 -0.79
C VAL A 56 -6.75 7.48 0.46
N ARG A 57 -7.47 8.20 1.34
CA ARG A 57 -8.07 7.60 2.54
C ARG A 57 -9.11 6.54 2.19
N LEU A 58 -9.92 6.77 1.16
CA LEU A 58 -10.92 5.80 0.73
C LEU A 58 -10.26 4.53 0.19
N VAL A 59 -9.24 4.65 -0.69
CA VAL A 59 -8.47 3.49 -1.19
C VAL A 59 -7.81 2.73 -0.04
N ALA A 60 -7.17 3.44 0.90
CA ALA A 60 -6.54 2.85 2.07
C ALA A 60 -7.55 2.03 2.90
N ASN A 61 -8.76 2.56 3.10
CA ASN A 61 -9.82 1.88 3.82
C ASN A 61 -10.39 0.68 3.05
N GLU A 62 -10.71 0.84 1.76
CA GLU A 62 -11.26 -0.23 0.91
C GLU A 62 -10.31 -1.42 0.76
N MET A 63 -9.00 -1.14 0.74
CA MET A 63 -7.96 -2.15 0.56
C MET A 63 -7.31 -2.57 1.90
N GLU A 64 -7.77 -2.06 3.04
CA GLU A 64 -7.22 -2.36 4.37
C GLU A 64 -5.68 -2.17 4.45
N ILE A 65 -5.17 -1.09 3.85
CA ILE A 65 -3.75 -0.72 3.84
C ILE A 65 -3.52 0.69 4.41
N SER A 66 -2.26 1.03 4.69
CA SER A 66 -1.93 2.38 5.15
C SER A 66 -2.03 3.41 4.01
N CYS A 67 -2.39 4.66 4.34
CA CYS A 67 -2.37 5.77 3.38
C CYS A 67 -0.96 5.98 2.77
N ASP A 68 0.10 5.74 3.54
CA ASP A 68 1.48 5.82 3.08
C ASP A 68 1.76 4.81 1.96
N THR A 69 1.21 3.60 2.06
CA THR A 69 1.31 2.57 1.02
C THR A 69 0.67 3.07 -0.28
N VAL A 70 -0.49 3.74 -0.18
CA VAL A 70 -1.19 4.31 -1.34
C VAL A 70 -0.38 5.43 -1.99
N TYR A 71 0.17 6.36 -1.20
CA TYR A 71 1.03 7.43 -1.74
C TYR A 71 2.30 6.88 -2.42
N ARG A 72 2.91 5.84 -1.84
CA ARG A 72 4.08 5.18 -2.47
C ARG A 72 3.72 4.50 -3.79
N ALA A 73 2.57 3.85 -3.86
CA ALA A 73 2.09 3.23 -5.09
C ALA A 73 1.85 4.28 -6.18
N ILE A 74 1.20 5.41 -5.83
CA ILE A 74 0.99 6.53 -6.76
C ILE A 74 2.31 7.08 -7.28
N SER A 75 3.22 7.45 -6.37
CA SER A 75 4.51 8.03 -6.75
C SER A 75 5.35 7.07 -7.61
N SER A 76 5.32 5.77 -7.32
CA SER A 76 6.05 4.76 -8.10
C SER A 76 5.48 4.63 -9.51
N MET A 77 4.15 4.57 -9.64
CA MET A 77 3.49 4.41 -10.94
C MET A 77 3.59 5.66 -11.81
N GLU A 78 3.45 6.85 -11.25
CA GLU A 78 3.61 8.12 -11.99
C GLU A 78 5.01 8.26 -12.58
N LYS A 79 6.06 7.87 -11.83
CA LYS A 79 7.45 7.84 -12.30
C LYS A 79 7.70 6.84 -13.43
N MET A 80 6.94 5.75 -13.51
CA MET A 80 7.07 4.77 -14.59
C MET A 80 6.36 5.21 -15.87
N THR A 81 5.38 6.11 -15.77
CA THR A 81 4.61 6.65 -16.90
C THR A 81 5.13 7.99 -17.43
N ALA A 82 6.04 8.66 -16.72
CA ALA A 82 6.71 9.90 -17.14
C ALA A 82 7.98 9.62 -17.94
#